data_AF-A0A2E0BW16-F1
#
_entry.id   AF-A0A2E0BW16-F1
#
_cell.length_a   1.000
_cell.length_b   1.000
_cell.length_c   1.000
_cell.angle_alpha   90.00
_cell.angle_beta   90.00
_cell.angle_gamma   90.00
#
_symmetry.space_group_name_H-M   'P 1'
#
loop_
_entity.id
_entity.type
_entity.pdbx_description
1 polymer ?
#
loop_
_entity_poly.entity_id
_entity_poly.type
_entity_poly.pdbx_seq_one_letter_code
_entity_poly.pdbx_strand_id
1 'polypeptide(L)'
;MDKRAKITIFIGLGILLMGVVGMIIGAAGIGGVEEEWNNFALQDVTNGTVTIEDNDGIGDVGLTFWVKGEYLDDDENGLWDVCEQVGIRVIEKPTVSETWATGASEFNGDFYSEVLYDFDKEGTSSCESDYRNKNNEREANGLVKIGRACYGCLAGDFTFESNETVWVTYDDALGEEIAEEVGLIVLGFLGGSGALCCGVVVMLIGVILIFTLNDDAPVQMQVAADGSYVMNPGSGNTVGVGINQSIPQVSMTPSVITEEMTRAEPYQFPSTDESVETEEKSIAE
;
A
#
# COMPACT_ATOMS: atom_id res chain seq x y z
N MET A 1 -9.59 9.09 -40.32
CA MET A 1 -8.98 8.97 -38.98
C MET A 1 -7.97 7.84 -39.05
N ASP A 2 -6.69 8.16 -38.90
CA ASP A 2 -5.60 7.19 -38.88
C ASP A 2 -5.89 6.10 -37.83
N LYS A 3 -5.70 4.83 -38.20
CA LYS A 3 -5.89 3.67 -37.30
C LYS A 3 -5.05 3.83 -36.03
N ARG A 4 -3.88 4.47 -36.13
CA ARG A 4 -2.93 4.70 -35.03
C ARG A 4 -3.49 5.73 -34.04
N ALA A 5 -3.99 6.86 -34.54
CA ALA A 5 -4.61 7.89 -33.70
C ALA A 5 -5.86 7.37 -32.98
N LYS A 6 -6.67 6.54 -33.67
CA LYS A 6 -7.81 5.85 -33.08
C LYS A 6 -7.38 4.94 -31.91
N ILE A 7 -6.32 4.17 -32.08
CA ILE A 7 -5.78 3.27 -31.03
C ILE A 7 -5.28 4.07 -29.82
N THR A 8 -4.52 5.15 -30.03
CA THR A 8 -3.98 5.98 -28.94
C THR A 8 -5.09 6.62 -28.10
N ILE A 9 -6.16 7.08 -28.74
CA ILE A 9 -7.33 7.66 -28.06
C ILE A 9 -8.06 6.59 -27.23
N PHE A 10 -8.25 5.38 -27.75
CA PHE A 10 -8.87 4.30 -26.97
C PHE A 10 -8.00 3.85 -25.78
N ILE A 11 -6.68 3.85 -25.93
CA ILE A 11 -5.76 3.57 -24.82
C ILE A 11 -5.85 4.68 -23.76
N GLY A 12 -5.82 5.95 -24.17
CA GLY A 12 -5.98 7.09 -23.26
C GLY A 12 -7.31 7.07 -22.52
N LEU A 13 -8.40 6.74 -23.22
CA LEU A 13 -9.72 6.56 -22.60
C LEU A 13 -9.73 5.41 -21.59
N GLY A 14 -9.10 4.27 -21.91
CA GLY A 14 -8.98 3.13 -21.00
C GLY A 14 -8.21 3.47 -19.73
N ILE A 15 -7.08 4.16 -19.85
CA ILE A 15 -6.27 4.62 -18.71
C ILE A 15 -7.07 5.61 -17.85
N LEU A 16 -7.79 6.54 -18.49
CA LEU A 16 -8.63 7.51 -17.79
C LEU A 16 -9.76 6.82 -17.02
N LEU A 17 -10.44 5.84 -17.63
CA LEU A 17 -11.50 5.06 -16.97
C LEU A 17 -10.96 4.26 -15.79
N MET A 18 -9.80 3.61 -15.92
CA MET A 18 -9.15 2.95 -14.77
C MET A 18 -8.81 3.94 -13.65
N GLY A 19 -8.36 5.16 -14.01
CA GLY A 19 -8.09 6.21 -13.03
C GLY A 19 -9.33 6.66 -12.27
N VAL A 20 -10.48 6.81 -12.95
CA VAL A 20 -11.77 7.11 -12.31
C VAL A 20 -12.19 6.00 -11.37
N VAL A 21 -12.10 4.74 -11.81
CA VAL A 21 -12.43 3.57 -10.97
C VAL A 21 -11.54 3.51 -9.74
N GLY A 22 -10.23 3.72 -9.88
CA GLY A 22 -9.28 3.76 -8.76
C GLY A 22 -9.61 4.86 -7.74
N MET A 23 -9.98 6.06 -8.21
CA MET A 23 -10.40 7.15 -7.32
C MET A 23 -11.72 6.86 -6.60
N ILE A 24 -12.68 6.18 -7.24
CA ILE A 24 -13.93 5.78 -6.59
C ILE A 24 -13.63 4.77 -5.47
N ILE A 25 -12.78 3.77 -5.73
CA ILE A 25 -12.38 2.79 -4.71
C ILE A 25 -11.64 3.47 -3.55
N GLY A 26 -10.68 4.35 -3.85
CA GLY A 26 -9.96 5.10 -2.83
C GLY A 26 -10.87 6.01 -1.99
N ALA A 27 -11.88 6.63 -2.61
CA ALA A 27 -12.86 7.46 -1.88
C ALA A 27 -13.83 6.60 -1.04
N ALA A 28 -14.23 5.43 -1.53
CA ALA A 28 -15.10 4.51 -0.80
C ALA A 28 -14.39 3.92 0.44
N GLY A 29 -13.10 3.62 0.35
CA GLY A 29 -12.33 3.10 1.48
C GLY A 29 -12.24 4.06 2.68
N ILE A 30 -12.41 5.38 2.47
CA ILE A 30 -12.46 6.31 3.63
C ILE A 30 -13.64 5.98 4.54
N GLY A 31 -14.79 5.61 3.96
CA GLY A 31 -15.97 5.25 4.73
C GLY A 31 -15.83 3.90 5.43
N GLY A 32 -15.20 2.92 4.79
CA GLY A 32 -14.97 1.63 5.45
C GLY A 32 -13.94 1.75 6.57
N VAL A 33 -12.92 2.63 6.48
CA VAL A 33 -12.01 2.86 7.61
C VAL A 33 -12.81 3.35 8.82
N GLU A 34 -13.72 4.31 8.64
CA GLU A 34 -14.58 4.75 9.74
C GLU A 34 -15.45 3.60 10.31
N GLU A 35 -15.88 2.65 9.48
CA GLU A 35 -16.61 1.45 9.91
C GLU A 35 -15.72 0.47 10.69
N GLU A 36 -14.53 0.15 10.19
CA GLU A 36 -13.57 -0.76 10.81
C GLU A 36 -13.04 -0.19 12.11
N TRP A 37 -12.79 1.13 12.17
CA TRP A 37 -12.49 1.79 13.43
C TRP A 37 -13.59 1.43 14.43
N ASN A 38 -14.88 1.50 14.08
CA ASN A 38 -16.01 1.14 14.96
C ASN A 38 -16.21 -0.35 15.27
N ASN A 39 -15.28 -1.22 14.88
CA ASN A 39 -15.29 -2.62 15.26
C ASN A 39 -14.85 -2.80 16.73
N PHE A 40 -15.50 -3.73 17.43
CA PHE A 40 -15.24 -4.05 18.82
C PHE A 40 -15.28 -5.58 18.97
N ALA A 41 -14.31 -6.13 19.69
CA ALA A 41 -14.29 -7.54 20.05
C ALA A 41 -15.50 -7.89 20.94
N LEU A 42 -15.88 -6.98 21.84
CA LEU A 42 -17.06 -7.11 22.70
C LEU A 42 -17.77 -5.77 22.83
N GLN A 43 -19.11 -5.77 22.77
CA GLN A 43 -19.93 -4.57 22.81
C GLN A 43 -21.04 -4.70 23.84
N ASP A 44 -21.19 -3.66 24.66
CA ASP A 44 -22.28 -3.56 25.64
C ASP A 44 -22.34 -4.80 26.55
N VAL A 45 -21.20 -5.14 27.17
CA VAL A 45 -21.07 -6.31 28.04
C VAL A 45 -20.56 -5.95 29.43
N THR A 46 -20.91 -6.76 30.43
CA THR A 46 -20.36 -6.67 31.80
C THR A 46 -19.41 -7.84 32.12
N ASN A 47 -19.27 -8.79 31.20
CA ASN A 47 -18.28 -9.86 31.23
C ASN A 47 -18.07 -10.37 29.81
N GLY A 48 -16.93 -11.02 29.57
CA GLY A 48 -16.69 -11.64 28.29
C GLY A 48 -15.33 -12.30 28.24
N THR A 49 -15.15 -13.08 27.17
CA THR A 49 -13.90 -13.75 26.85
C THR A 49 -13.47 -13.30 25.46
N VAL A 50 -12.21 -12.88 25.33
CA VAL A 50 -11.55 -12.57 24.07
C VAL A 50 -10.41 -13.56 23.90
N THR A 51 -10.35 -14.23 22.75
CA THR A 51 -9.24 -15.12 22.41
C THR A 51 -8.14 -14.30 21.73
N ILE A 52 -6.95 -14.31 22.32
CA ILE A 52 -5.73 -13.69 21.81
C ILE A 52 -5.05 -14.70 20.87
N GLU A 53 -4.75 -14.29 19.63
CA GLU A 53 -4.21 -15.18 18.60
C GLU A 53 -2.68 -15.23 18.57
N ASP A 54 -1.98 -14.09 18.79
CA ASP A 54 -0.52 -13.97 18.78
C ASP A 54 0.16 -14.74 17.64
N ASN A 55 0.00 -14.21 16.42
CA ASN A 55 0.40 -14.88 15.18
C ASN A 55 1.92 -15.04 15.02
N ASP A 56 2.72 -14.16 15.65
CA ASP A 56 4.18 -14.19 15.56
C ASP A 56 4.86 -14.81 16.80
N GLY A 57 4.10 -15.08 17.87
CA GLY A 57 4.59 -15.68 19.11
C GLY A 57 5.41 -14.74 19.98
N ILE A 58 5.38 -13.44 19.69
CA ILE A 58 6.16 -12.40 20.40
C ILE A 58 5.25 -11.69 21.42
N GLY A 59 3.94 -11.79 21.25
CA GLY A 59 2.89 -11.22 22.08
C GLY A 59 2.17 -10.06 21.39
N ASP A 60 0.94 -9.81 21.81
CA ASP A 60 0.05 -8.83 21.20
C ASP A 60 0.01 -7.49 21.96
N VAL A 61 -0.37 -6.42 21.26
CA VAL A 61 -0.54 -5.06 21.80
C VAL A 61 -1.59 -5.04 22.90
N GLY A 62 -2.62 -5.87 22.79
CA GLY A 62 -3.54 -6.22 23.86
C GLY A 62 -4.96 -5.70 23.65
N LEU A 63 -5.65 -5.45 24.76
CA LEU A 63 -7.06 -5.06 24.78
C LEU A 63 -7.21 -3.64 25.31
N THR A 64 -8.07 -2.84 24.67
CA THR A 64 -8.46 -1.52 25.17
C THR A 64 -9.92 -1.51 25.62
N PHE A 65 -10.16 -0.93 26.80
CA PHE A 65 -11.48 -0.86 27.42
C PHE A 65 -12.06 0.55 27.31
N TRP A 66 -13.32 0.58 26.90
CA TRP A 66 -14.10 1.77 26.66
C TRP A 66 -15.40 1.71 27.44
N VAL A 67 -15.89 2.87 27.90
CA VAL A 67 -17.17 2.99 28.60
C VAL A 67 -17.94 4.20 28.09
N LYS A 68 -19.26 4.17 28.24
CA LYS A 68 -20.08 5.35 27.96
C LYS A 68 -19.89 6.37 29.07
N GLY A 69 -19.51 7.59 28.70
CA GLY A 69 -19.29 8.66 29.66
C GLY A 69 -18.55 9.85 29.07
N GLU A 70 -18.14 10.75 29.96
CA GLU A 70 -17.35 11.93 29.65
C GLU A 70 -16.21 12.03 30.66
N TYR A 71 -15.11 12.67 30.28
CA TYR A 71 -14.00 12.95 31.19
C TYR A 71 -14.35 14.13 32.11
N LEU A 72 -14.88 13.79 33.27
CA LEU A 72 -15.26 14.67 34.38
C LEU A 72 -14.51 14.27 35.65
N ASP A 73 -14.20 15.27 36.48
CA ASP A 73 -13.58 15.14 37.81
C ASP A 73 -14.43 16.01 38.74
N ASP A 74 -15.62 15.52 39.06
CA ASP A 74 -16.64 16.26 39.81
C ASP A 74 -16.29 16.41 41.29
N ASP A 75 -15.49 15.50 41.85
CA ASP A 75 -15.05 15.52 43.24
C ASP A 75 -13.68 16.18 43.47
N GLU A 76 -13.04 16.66 42.38
CA GLU A 76 -11.75 17.35 42.33
C GLU A 76 -10.61 16.54 42.99
N ASN A 77 -10.66 15.22 42.86
CA ASN A 77 -9.67 14.33 43.48
C ASN A 77 -8.43 14.09 42.60
N GLY A 78 -8.42 14.61 41.35
CA GLY A 78 -7.30 14.48 40.42
C GLY A 78 -7.39 13.26 39.51
N LEU A 79 -8.49 12.52 39.51
CA LEU A 79 -8.76 11.38 38.62
C LEU A 79 -10.04 11.62 37.83
N TRP A 80 -10.13 11.03 36.64
CA TRP A 80 -11.42 11.04 35.94
C TRP A 80 -12.41 10.09 36.63
N ASP A 81 -13.61 10.60 36.92
CA ASP A 81 -14.71 9.87 37.58
C ASP A 81 -14.99 8.53 36.90
N VAL A 82 -14.93 8.49 35.57
CA VAL A 82 -15.16 7.28 34.75
C VAL A 82 -14.17 6.16 35.04
N CYS A 83 -12.95 6.46 35.48
CA CYS A 83 -11.97 5.44 35.86
C CYS A 83 -12.15 4.92 37.26
N GLU A 84 -12.74 5.72 38.15
CA GLU A 84 -12.99 5.31 39.53
C GLU A 84 -14.29 4.53 39.68
N GLN A 85 -15.29 4.89 38.88
CA GLN A 85 -16.59 4.23 38.89
C GLN A 85 -16.54 2.84 38.26
N VAL A 86 -15.64 2.61 37.29
CA VAL A 86 -15.57 1.36 36.53
C VAL A 86 -14.49 0.46 37.09
N GLY A 87 -14.91 -0.67 37.67
CA GLY A 87 -14.04 -1.72 38.19
C GLY A 87 -14.03 -2.93 37.25
N ILE A 88 -12.89 -3.17 36.61
CA ILE A 88 -12.65 -4.36 35.80
C ILE A 88 -11.82 -5.37 36.59
N ARG A 89 -12.31 -6.61 36.67
CA ARG A 89 -11.64 -7.74 37.29
C ARG A 89 -11.31 -8.79 36.24
N VAL A 90 -10.03 -9.08 36.06
CA VAL A 90 -9.55 -10.15 35.20
C VAL A 90 -9.71 -11.50 35.92
N ILE A 91 -10.31 -12.47 35.23
CA ILE A 91 -10.60 -13.82 35.73
C ILE A 91 -9.61 -14.82 35.15
N GLU A 92 -9.34 -14.71 33.86
CA GLU A 92 -8.42 -15.56 33.11
C GLU A 92 -7.59 -14.69 32.19
N LYS A 93 -6.31 -15.02 32.05
CA LYS A 93 -5.38 -14.27 31.21
C LYS A 93 -4.28 -15.18 30.67
N PRO A 94 -3.82 -14.97 29.43
CA PRO A 94 -2.67 -15.65 28.87
C PRO A 94 -1.36 -15.33 29.59
N THR A 95 -0.29 -16.02 29.20
CA THR A 95 1.07 -15.67 29.63
C THR A 95 1.54 -14.42 28.91
N VAL A 96 2.30 -13.56 29.59
CA VAL A 96 2.89 -12.37 28.98
C VAL A 96 4.33 -12.60 28.51
N SER A 97 4.71 -11.88 27.46
CA SER A 97 6.04 -11.83 26.87
C SER A 97 6.58 -10.41 26.94
N GLU A 98 7.84 -10.25 27.35
CA GLU A 98 8.54 -8.96 27.33
C GLU A 98 9.46 -8.81 26.11
N THR A 99 9.31 -9.69 25.12
CA THR A 99 10.21 -9.71 23.97
C THR A 99 10.17 -8.38 23.22
N TRP A 100 8.99 -7.74 23.15
CA TRP A 100 8.83 -6.37 22.65
C TRP A 100 8.14 -5.46 23.69
N ALA A 101 7.23 -6.00 24.50
CA ALA A 101 6.44 -5.26 25.49
C ALA A 101 7.22 -5.11 26.81
N THR A 102 8.20 -4.21 26.82
CA THR A 102 9.01 -3.96 28.03
C THR A 102 8.11 -3.50 29.19
N GLY A 103 8.21 -4.16 30.35
CA GLY A 103 7.37 -3.88 31.51
C GLY A 103 6.03 -4.63 31.52
N ALA A 104 5.74 -5.48 30.53
CA ALA A 104 4.52 -6.29 30.52
C ALA A 104 4.35 -7.18 31.76
N SER A 105 5.44 -7.65 32.38
CA SER A 105 5.35 -8.45 33.61
C SER A 105 4.85 -7.66 34.81
N GLU A 106 4.93 -6.33 34.80
CA GLU A 106 4.40 -5.48 35.89
C GLU A 106 2.88 -5.52 35.93
N PHE A 107 2.25 -5.53 34.75
CA PHE A 107 0.81 -5.69 34.62
C PHE A 107 0.40 -7.16 34.64
N ASN A 108 1.29 -8.07 34.21
CA ASN A 108 1.04 -9.51 34.15
C ASN A 108 -0.29 -9.83 33.43
N GLY A 109 -0.59 -9.08 32.37
CA GLY A 109 -1.83 -9.18 31.61
C GLY A 109 -3.10 -8.65 32.30
N ASP A 110 -3.02 -8.18 33.55
CA ASP A 110 -4.17 -7.57 34.24
C ASP A 110 -4.56 -6.23 33.62
N PHE A 111 -5.77 -5.78 34.00
CA PHE A 111 -6.24 -4.44 33.67
C PHE A 111 -5.44 -3.37 34.41
N TYR A 112 -5.06 -2.31 33.68
CA TYR A 112 -4.43 -1.12 34.23
C TYR A 112 -5.08 0.13 33.62
N SER A 113 -5.21 1.17 34.45
CA SER A 113 -5.82 2.42 34.03
C SER A 113 -4.88 3.20 33.12
N GLU A 114 -5.38 3.54 31.95
CA GLU A 114 -4.65 4.28 30.92
C GLU A 114 -5.64 4.99 30.03
N VAL A 115 -5.72 6.32 30.15
CA VAL A 115 -6.46 7.13 29.18
C VAL A 115 -5.56 7.40 27.97
N LEU A 116 -4.44 8.10 28.18
CA LEU A 116 -3.37 8.23 27.22
C LEU A 116 -2.06 7.73 27.81
N TYR A 117 -1.32 6.97 27.01
CA TYR A 117 0.05 6.63 27.33
C TYR A 117 0.93 7.89 27.25
N ASP A 118 1.77 8.10 28.26
CA ASP A 118 2.83 9.10 28.27
C ASP A 118 2.33 10.56 28.06
N PHE A 119 1.16 10.90 28.59
CA PHE A 119 0.63 12.27 28.50
C PHE A 119 1.50 13.28 29.28
N ASP A 120 2.21 12.79 30.31
CA ASP A 120 3.12 13.53 31.18
C ASP A 120 4.58 13.57 30.66
N LYS A 121 4.92 12.77 29.63
CA LYS A 121 6.26 12.59 29.06
C LYS A 121 7.23 11.83 29.99
N GLU A 122 6.71 11.07 30.94
CA GLU A 122 7.49 10.24 31.87
C GLU A 122 7.38 8.73 31.59
N GLY A 123 6.69 8.35 30.52
CA GLY A 123 6.46 6.98 30.08
C GLY A 123 5.39 6.26 30.89
N THR A 124 4.42 7.00 31.46
CA THR A 124 3.44 6.45 32.41
C THR A 124 2.06 6.24 31.79
N SER A 125 1.31 5.32 32.39
CA SER A 125 -0.11 5.10 32.10
C SER A 125 -0.91 5.53 33.33
N SER A 126 -1.84 6.47 33.16
CA SER A 126 -2.66 6.96 34.26
C SER A 126 -4.08 7.33 33.82
N CYS A 127 -4.93 7.56 34.81
CA CYS A 127 -6.23 8.20 34.63
C CYS A 127 -6.34 9.55 35.37
N GLU A 128 -5.23 10.29 35.39
CA GLU A 128 -5.20 11.63 35.98
C GLU A 128 -6.12 12.60 35.22
N SER A 129 -6.84 13.43 35.96
CA SER A 129 -7.79 14.44 35.44
C SER A 129 -7.10 15.66 34.83
N ASP A 130 -6.18 15.46 33.89
CA ASP A 130 -5.54 16.54 33.14
C ASP A 130 -6.21 16.72 31.77
N TYR A 131 -6.45 17.97 31.36
CA TYR A 131 -7.06 18.27 30.06
C TYR A 131 -6.31 17.65 28.85
N ARG A 132 -5.01 17.37 29.01
CA ARG A 132 -4.16 16.67 28.02
C ARG A 132 -4.39 15.16 28.04
N ASN A 133 -4.79 14.59 29.17
CA ASN A 133 -5.05 13.17 29.36
C ASN A 133 -6.50 12.81 28.98
N LYS A 134 -6.87 13.04 27.72
CA LYS A 134 -8.21 12.73 27.18
C LYS A 134 -8.07 12.01 25.84
N ASN A 135 -8.67 10.82 25.72
CA ASN A 135 -8.75 10.12 24.45
C ASN A 135 -10.13 10.37 23.81
N ASN A 136 -10.13 11.05 22.66
CA ASN A 136 -11.35 11.41 21.92
C ASN A 136 -11.57 10.55 20.66
N GLU A 137 -10.85 9.44 20.50
CA GLU A 137 -10.93 8.60 19.30
C GLU A 137 -12.34 8.04 19.08
N ARG A 138 -13.12 7.89 20.16
CA ARG A 138 -14.47 7.29 20.18
C ARG A 138 -15.56 8.23 20.68
N GLU A 139 -15.29 9.53 20.69
CA GLU A 139 -16.24 10.55 21.16
C GLU A 139 -17.56 10.51 20.38
N ALA A 140 -17.52 10.20 19.07
CA ALA A 140 -18.71 10.07 18.22
C ALA A 140 -19.69 8.99 18.71
N ASN A 141 -19.18 7.96 19.40
CA ASN A 141 -19.97 6.86 19.97
C ASN A 141 -20.37 7.14 21.43
N GLY A 142 -19.93 8.29 21.98
CA GLY A 142 -20.09 8.63 23.39
C GLY A 142 -19.24 7.75 24.31
N LEU A 143 -18.12 7.21 23.80
CA LEU A 143 -17.24 6.31 24.53
C LEU A 143 -15.95 7.01 24.92
N VAL A 144 -15.48 6.72 26.13
CA VAL A 144 -14.19 7.18 26.68
C VAL A 144 -13.31 5.98 27.01
N LYS A 145 -12.02 6.10 26.75
CA LYS A 145 -11.01 5.10 27.13
C LYS A 145 -10.74 5.20 28.62
N ILE A 146 -10.72 4.06 29.32
CA ILE A 146 -10.44 4.00 30.76
C ILE A 146 -9.19 3.19 31.10
N GLY A 147 -8.75 2.31 30.20
CA GLY A 147 -7.58 1.49 30.43
C GLY A 147 -7.39 0.40 29.42
N ARG A 148 -6.38 -0.41 29.70
CA ARG A 148 -5.93 -1.50 28.83
C ARG A 148 -5.68 -2.75 29.65
N ALA A 149 -5.66 -3.89 28.99
CA ALA A 149 -5.25 -5.15 29.58
C ALA A 149 -4.46 -5.97 28.56
N CYS A 150 -3.89 -7.08 29.02
CA CYS A 150 -3.19 -8.01 28.16
C CYS A 150 -2.02 -7.41 27.35
N TYR A 151 -1.31 -6.42 27.90
CA TYR A 151 -0.13 -5.85 27.25
C TYR A 151 0.97 -6.90 27.13
N GLY A 152 1.34 -7.28 25.90
CA GLY A 152 2.32 -8.32 25.61
C GLY A 152 1.81 -9.74 25.86
N CYS A 153 0.49 -9.97 25.86
CA CYS A 153 -0.06 -11.32 26.00
C CYS A 153 0.28 -12.21 24.80
N LEU A 154 0.68 -13.44 25.08
CA LEU A 154 0.77 -14.51 24.09
C LEU A 154 -0.62 -15.11 23.81
N ALA A 155 -0.68 -16.05 22.87
CA ALA A 155 -1.91 -16.74 22.50
C ALA A 155 -2.63 -17.38 23.70
N GLY A 156 -3.94 -17.16 23.80
CA GLY A 156 -4.79 -17.74 24.85
C GLY A 156 -6.07 -16.94 25.12
N ASP A 157 -6.87 -17.41 26.05
CA ASP A 157 -8.13 -16.75 26.40
C ASP A 157 -7.94 -15.71 27.51
N PHE A 158 -8.48 -14.52 27.29
CA PHE A 158 -8.60 -13.45 28.27
C PHE A 158 -10.06 -13.30 28.68
N THR A 159 -10.36 -13.51 29.96
CA THR A 159 -11.72 -13.40 30.51
C THR A 159 -11.77 -12.35 31.61
N PHE A 160 -12.78 -11.49 31.59
CA PHE A 160 -12.97 -10.45 32.60
C PHE A 160 -14.43 -10.31 33.04
N GLU A 161 -14.63 -9.63 34.17
CA GLU A 161 -15.90 -9.15 34.67
C GLU A 161 -15.78 -7.66 35.02
N SER A 162 -16.85 -6.91 34.79
CA SER A 162 -16.96 -5.48 35.06
C SER A 162 -18.23 -5.20 35.88
N ASN A 163 -18.18 -4.19 36.75
CA ASN A 163 -19.37 -3.69 37.45
C ASN A 163 -20.28 -2.84 36.56
N GLU A 164 -19.72 -2.25 35.51
CA GLU A 164 -20.40 -1.40 34.53
C GLU A 164 -20.31 -1.99 33.12
N THR A 165 -21.16 -1.53 32.23
CA THR A 165 -21.12 -1.91 30.81
C THR A 165 -19.88 -1.35 30.12
N VAL A 166 -19.11 -2.22 29.48
CA VAL A 166 -17.89 -1.89 28.74
C VAL A 166 -17.96 -2.32 27.28
N TRP A 167 -17.16 -1.67 26.45
CA TRP A 167 -16.81 -2.06 25.09
C TRP A 167 -15.32 -2.37 25.06
N VAL A 168 -14.94 -3.43 24.35
CA VAL A 168 -13.55 -3.90 24.31
C VAL A 168 -13.10 -3.98 22.86
N THR A 169 -11.96 -3.38 22.57
CA THR A 169 -11.26 -3.53 21.29
C THR A 169 -10.05 -4.44 21.48
N TYR A 170 -9.81 -5.30 20.48
CA TYR A 170 -8.56 -6.04 20.37
C TYR A 170 -7.67 -5.29 19.40
N ASP A 171 -6.61 -4.68 19.93
CA ASP A 171 -5.86 -3.62 19.26
C ASP A 171 -5.11 -4.14 18.02
N ASP A 172 -4.61 -5.38 18.06
CA ASP A 172 -3.88 -6.02 16.96
C ASP A 172 -4.81 -6.36 15.78
N ALA A 173 -5.94 -7.02 16.04
CA ALA A 173 -6.93 -7.33 15.02
C ALA A 173 -7.49 -6.05 14.37
N LEU A 174 -7.81 -5.04 15.19
CA LEU A 174 -8.28 -3.75 14.70
C LEU A 174 -7.20 -3.04 13.85
N GLY A 175 -5.94 -3.13 14.26
CA GLY A 175 -4.82 -2.55 13.52
C GLY A 175 -4.60 -3.21 12.15
N GLU A 176 -4.73 -4.53 12.07
CA GLU A 176 -4.64 -5.28 10.81
C GLU A 176 -5.76 -4.92 9.83
N GLU A 177 -7.01 -4.88 10.31
CA GLU A 177 -8.19 -4.48 9.51
C GLU A 177 -8.02 -3.06 8.93
N ILE A 178 -7.65 -2.10 9.78
CA ILE A 178 -7.41 -0.72 9.36
C ILE A 178 -6.22 -0.62 8.39
N ALA A 179 -5.14 -1.37 8.63
CA ALA A 179 -3.95 -1.31 7.78
C ALA A 179 -4.22 -1.84 6.36
N GLU A 180 -4.99 -2.93 6.24
CA GLU A 180 -5.41 -3.46 4.94
C GLU A 180 -6.21 -2.40 4.15
N GLU A 181 -7.16 -1.76 4.83
CA GLU A 181 -8.03 -0.79 4.18
C GLU A 181 -7.30 0.51 3.82
N VAL A 182 -6.45 1.03 4.71
CA VAL A 182 -5.57 2.18 4.41
C VAL A 182 -4.66 1.85 3.23
N GLY A 183 -4.13 0.64 3.13
CA GLY A 183 -3.36 0.17 1.98
C GLY A 183 -4.16 0.30 0.67
N LEU A 184 -5.42 -0.12 0.67
CA LEU A 184 -6.32 -0.01 -0.48
C LEU A 184 -6.64 1.45 -0.83
N ILE A 185 -6.85 2.32 0.16
CA ILE A 185 -7.07 3.76 -0.07
C ILE A 185 -5.86 4.39 -0.73
N VAL A 186 -4.65 4.16 -0.20
CA VAL A 186 -3.41 4.73 -0.74
C VAL A 186 -3.18 4.25 -2.16
N LEU A 187 -3.36 2.95 -2.43
CA LEU A 187 -3.25 2.40 -3.79
C LEU A 187 -4.32 2.97 -4.73
N GLY A 188 -5.56 3.10 -4.26
CA GLY A 188 -6.69 3.65 -5.03
C GLY A 188 -6.47 5.13 -5.38
N PHE A 189 -6.03 5.94 -4.42
CA PHE A 189 -5.86 7.38 -4.60
C PHE A 189 -4.59 7.71 -5.40
N LEU A 190 -3.45 7.09 -5.08
CA LEU A 190 -2.20 7.31 -5.83
C LEU A 190 -2.25 6.68 -7.23
N GLY A 191 -2.79 5.46 -7.34
CA GLY A 191 -3.00 4.79 -8.62
C GLY A 191 -4.03 5.49 -9.48
N GLY A 192 -5.15 5.92 -8.88
CA GLY A 192 -6.23 6.64 -9.55
C GLY A 192 -5.80 8.03 -10.06
N SER A 193 -5.14 8.82 -9.20
CA SER A 193 -4.65 10.16 -9.57
C SER A 193 -3.57 10.13 -10.65
N GLY A 194 -2.63 9.18 -10.58
CA GLY A 194 -1.58 8.99 -11.59
C GLY A 194 -2.13 8.55 -12.95
N ALA A 195 -3.12 7.66 -12.96
CA ALA A 195 -3.77 7.21 -14.18
C ALA A 195 -4.64 8.32 -14.80
N LEU A 196 -5.34 9.13 -14.00
CA LEU A 196 -6.13 10.26 -14.48
C LEU A 196 -5.28 11.32 -15.18
N CYS A 197 -4.17 11.74 -14.57
CA CYS A 197 -3.34 12.79 -15.14
C CYS A 197 -2.63 12.33 -16.42
N CYS A 198 -2.09 11.11 -16.44
CA CYS A 198 -1.45 10.53 -17.62
C CYS A 198 -2.47 10.22 -18.73
N GLY A 199 -3.69 9.80 -18.38
CA GLY A 199 -4.77 9.53 -19.33
C GLY A 199 -5.15 10.76 -20.15
N VAL A 200 -5.24 11.94 -19.50
CA VAL A 200 -5.51 13.21 -20.19
C VAL A 200 -4.38 13.59 -21.15
N VAL A 201 -3.12 13.44 -20.74
CA VAL A 201 -1.96 13.74 -21.59
C VAL A 201 -1.91 12.83 -22.82
N VAL A 202 -2.12 11.52 -22.64
CA VAL A 202 -2.16 10.55 -23.75
C VAL A 202 -3.31 10.84 -24.71
N MET A 203 -4.48 11.23 -24.19
CA MET A 203 -5.60 11.70 -25.00
C MET A 203 -5.25 12.94 -25.82
N LEU A 204 -4.61 13.95 -25.21
CA LEU A 204 -4.20 15.17 -25.90
C LEU A 204 -3.18 14.87 -27.01
N ILE A 205 -2.22 13.98 -26.78
CA ILE A 205 -1.29 13.52 -27.82
C ILE A 205 -2.06 12.82 -28.95
N GLY A 206 -3.02 11.96 -28.63
CA GLY A 206 -3.90 11.32 -29.62
C GLY A 206 -4.68 12.33 -30.47
N VAL A 207 -5.19 13.41 -29.86
CA VAL A 207 -5.89 14.50 -30.57
C VAL A 207 -4.93 15.27 -31.47
N ILE A 208 -3.73 15.62 -30.98
CA ILE A 208 -2.71 16.30 -31.80
C ILE A 208 -2.34 15.44 -33.01
N LEU A 209 -2.13 14.13 -32.82
CA LEU A 209 -1.84 13.19 -33.90
C LEU A 209 -2.95 13.13 -34.97
N ILE A 210 -4.23 13.31 -34.61
CA ILE A 210 -5.32 13.43 -35.59
C ILE A 210 -5.13 14.66 -36.48
N PHE A 211 -4.70 15.78 -35.91
CA PHE A 211 -4.55 17.04 -36.66
C PHE A 211 -3.21 17.18 -37.38
N THR A 212 -2.16 16.46 -36.96
CA THR A 212 -0.81 16.56 -37.55
C THR A 212 -0.50 15.50 -38.60
N LEU A 213 -1.10 14.31 -38.52
CA LEU A 213 -0.92 13.28 -39.55
C LEU A 213 -1.93 13.53 -40.68
N ASN A 214 -1.50 14.25 -41.71
CA ASN A 214 -2.14 14.17 -43.01
C ASN A 214 -1.77 12.83 -43.64
N ASP A 215 -2.73 12.17 -44.28
CA ASP A 215 -2.50 10.91 -44.99
C ASP A 215 -1.41 11.11 -46.05
N ASP A 216 -0.15 10.74 -45.74
CA ASP A 216 0.88 10.66 -46.77
C ASP A 216 0.43 9.61 -47.77
N ALA A 217 -0.01 10.08 -48.94
CA ALA A 217 -0.42 9.23 -50.04
C ALA A 217 0.71 8.22 -50.31
N PRO A 218 0.42 6.92 -50.49
CA PRO A 218 1.45 5.94 -50.74
C PRO A 218 2.22 6.37 -52.00
N VAL A 219 3.50 6.72 -51.83
CA VAL A 219 4.38 6.97 -52.96
C VAL A 219 4.56 5.63 -53.66
N GLN A 220 3.80 5.44 -54.74
CA GLN A 220 3.91 4.22 -55.54
C GLN A 220 5.24 4.29 -56.28
N MET A 221 6.21 3.48 -55.83
CA MET A 221 7.40 3.20 -56.61
C MET A 221 7.00 2.38 -57.83
N GLN A 222 7.07 2.99 -59.01
CA GLN A 222 6.94 2.27 -60.27
C GLN A 222 8.32 2.12 -60.89
N VAL A 223 8.63 0.90 -61.33
CA VAL A 223 9.84 0.61 -62.11
C VAL A 223 9.51 0.89 -63.57
N ALA A 224 10.19 1.86 -64.17
CA ALA A 224 10.06 2.17 -65.58
C ALA A 224 10.66 1.03 -66.44
N ALA A 225 10.27 0.97 -67.71
CA ALA A 225 10.69 -0.10 -68.64
C ALA A 225 12.20 -0.14 -68.91
N ASP A 226 12.96 0.88 -68.48
CA ASP A 226 14.42 0.95 -68.54
C ASP A 226 15.12 0.51 -67.24
N GLY A 227 14.37 0.03 -66.25
CA GLY A 227 14.89 -0.39 -64.95
C GLY A 227 15.15 0.75 -63.95
N SER A 228 14.78 1.99 -64.28
CA SER A 228 14.86 3.11 -63.35
C SER A 228 13.66 3.14 -62.38
N TYR A 229 13.90 3.51 -61.13
CA TYR A 229 12.86 3.71 -60.13
C TYR A 229 12.32 5.13 -60.26
N VAL A 230 11.06 5.28 -60.65
CA VAL A 230 10.40 6.59 -60.74
C VAL A 230 9.43 6.74 -59.57
N MET A 231 9.68 7.75 -58.73
CA MET A 231 8.69 8.19 -57.75
C MET A 231 7.73 9.13 -58.45
N ASN A 232 6.50 8.68 -58.69
CA ASN A 232 5.45 9.54 -59.19
C ASN A 232 4.66 10.09 -58.00
N PRO A 233 4.72 11.40 -57.68
CA PRO A 233 3.83 11.96 -56.67
C PRO A 233 2.40 11.83 -57.21
N GLY A 234 1.60 10.98 -56.56
CA GLY A 234 0.18 10.87 -56.86
C GLY A 234 -0.45 12.25 -56.83
N SER A 235 -1.18 12.61 -57.88
CA SER A 235 -1.75 13.93 -58.10
C SER A 235 -2.60 14.38 -56.91
N GLY A 236 -2.00 15.19 -56.04
CA GLY A 236 -2.63 15.86 -54.92
C GLY A 236 -1.77 17.08 -54.56
N ASN A 237 -2.29 18.27 -54.83
CA ASN A 237 -1.63 19.56 -54.60
C ASN A 237 -0.99 19.66 -53.20
N THR A 238 0.32 19.51 -53.11
CA THR A 238 1.12 20.11 -52.04
C THR A 238 2.44 20.60 -52.63
N VAL A 239 2.75 21.88 -52.41
CA VAL A 239 4.02 22.50 -52.78
C VAL A 239 5.08 21.97 -51.81
N GLY A 240 5.77 20.89 -52.21
CA GLY A 240 6.95 20.39 -51.52
C GLY A 240 8.19 21.17 -51.96
N VAL A 241 8.91 21.76 -51.01
CA VAL A 241 10.25 22.29 -51.22
C VAL A 241 11.14 21.15 -51.72
N GLY A 242 11.54 21.21 -52.98
CA GLY A 242 12.35 20.17 -53.63
C GLY A 242 13.76 20.14 -53.03
N ILE A 243 14.07 19.07 -52.30
CA ILE A 243 15.45 18.64 -52.07
C ILE A 243 15.88 17.79 -53.27
N ASN A 244 16.68 18.38 -54.16
CA ASN A 244 17.35 17.65 -55.23
C ASN A 244 18.52 16.85 -54.63
N GLN A 245 18.30 15.57 -54.32
CA GLN A 245 19.40 14.65 -54.01
C GLN A 245 19.74 13.84 -55.26
N SER A 246 20.74 14.31 -56.01
CA SER A 246 21.44 13.51 -57.00
C SER A 246 22.32 12.48 -56.27
N ILE A 247 21.88 11.22 -56.21
CA ILE A 247 22.73 10.10 -55.80
C ILE A 247 23.53 9.65 -57.03
N PRO A 248 24.87 9.69 -57.02
CA PRO A 248 25.66 9.16 -58.13
C PRO A 248 25.50 7.63 -58.21
N GLN A 249 25.18 7.12 -59.40
CA GLN A 249 25.09 5.70 -59.68
C GLN A 249 26.45 5.02 -59.44
N VAL A 250 26.50 4.07 -58.50
CA VAL A 250 27.60 3.10 -58.43
C VAL A 250 27.30 2.00 -59.45
N SER A 251 28.06 2.02 -60.53
CA SER A 251 28.09 1.02 -61.59
C SER A 251 28.35 -0.38 -61.00
N MET A 252 27.53 -1.35 -61.41
CA MET A 252 27.67 -2.74 -61.03
C MET A 252 28.94 -3.37 -61.62
N THR A 253 29.65 -4.16 -60.79
CA THR A 253 30.44 -5.31 -61.23
C THR A 253 30.05 -6.52 -60.37
N PRO A 254 29.97 -7.74 -60.93
CA PRO A 254 29.49 -8.92 -60.21
C PRO A 254 30.64 -9.55 -59.43
N SER A 255 30.57 -9.59 -58.10
CA SER A 255 31.47 -10.44 -57.30
C SER A 255 30.84 -11.80 -57.09
N VAL A 256 31.44 -12.81 -57.74
CA VAL A 256 31.23 -14.23 -57.45
C VAL A 256 31.58 -14.49 -55.98
N ILE A 257 30.64 -15.04 -55.22
CA ILE A 257 30.86 -15.52 -53.84
C ILE A 257 31.46 -16.93 -53.94
N THR A 258 32.65 -17.15 -53.36
CA THR A 258 33.24 -18.49 -53.20
C THR A 258 33.01 -19.03 -51.78
N GLU A 259 32.80 -20.35 -51.67
CA GLU A 259 32.42 -21.13 -50.46
C GLU A 259 33.37 -21.04 -49.24
N GLU A 260 34.49 -20.32 -49.34
CA GLU A 260 35.50 -20.25 -48.27
C GLU A 260 35.13 -19.24 -47.15
N MET A 261 34.11 -18.39 -47.33
CA MET A 261 33.69 -17.42 -46.30
C MET A 261 32.65 -17.96 -45.29
N THR A 262 32.30 -19.25 -45.37
CA THR A 262 31.27 -19.89 -44.51
C THR A 262 31.82 -20.78 -43.39
N ARG A 263 33.13 -20.77 -43.10
CA ARG A 263 33.71 -21.61 -42.04
C ARG A 263 33.84 -20.85 -40.70
N ALA A 264 33.00 -21.21 -39.73
CA ALA A 264 33.12 -20.76 -38.34
C ALA A 264 34.23 -21.54 -37.59
N GLU A 265 35.05 -20.85 -36.80
CA GLU A 265 35.98 -21.49 -35.84
C GLU A 265 35.24 -21.88 -34.55
N PRO A 266 35.57 -23.02 -33.91
CA PRO A 266 34.88 -23.46 -32.70
C PRO A 266 35.37 -22.68 -31.47
N TYR A 267 34.41 -22.11 -30.74
CA TYR A 267 34.60 -21.46 -29.43
C TYR A 267 34.74 -22.54 -28.33
N GLN A 268 35.79 -22.47 -27.50
CA GLN A 268 35.97 -23.32 -26.32
C GLN A 268 35.51 -22.60 -25.04
N PHE A 269 34.70 -23.29 -24.23
CA PHE A 269 34.22 -22.83 -22.92
C PHE A 269 35.26 -23.07 -21.81
N PRO A 270 35.42 -22.17 -20.83
CA PRO A 270 36.21 -22.42 -19.63
C PRO A 270 35.41 -23.26 -18.61
N SER A 271 36.04 -24.30 -18.06
CA SER A 271 35.49 -25.18 -17.03
C SER A 271 35.62 -24.58 -15.62
N THR A 272 34.56 -24.73 -14.83
CA THR A 272 34.49 -24.48 -13.39
C THR A 272 35.24 -25.58 -12.61
N ASP A 273 36.29 -25.22 -11.89
CA ASP A 273 36.83 -25.99 -10.76
C ASP A 273 36.76 -25.10 -9.51
N GLU A 274 35.75 -25.35 -8.69
CA GLU A 274 35.59 -24.79 -7.35
C GLU A 274 36.15 -25.83 -6.36
N SER A 275 37.42 -25.66 -5.94
CA SER A 275 37.99 -26.43 -4.85
C SER A 275 37.69 -25.72 -3.53
N VAL A 276 36.80 -26.34 -2.78
CA VAL A 276 36.49 -26.12 -1.36
C VAL A 276 37.77 -26.01 -0.52
N GLU A 277 38.02 -24.85 0.10
CA GLU A 277 38.88 -24.75 1.28
C GLU A 277 38.01 -24.76 2.54
N THR A 278 38.20 -25.81 3.33
CA THR A 278 37.64 -26.02 4.66
C THR A 278 38.48 -25.25 5.68
N GLU A 279 37.90 -24.26 6.38
CA GLU A 279 38.43 -23.78 7.66
C GLU A 279 37.43 -24.07 8.78
N GLU A 280 37.75 -25.03 9.64
CA GLU A 280 37.19 -25.13 10.99
C GLU A 280 38.29 -25.51 12.01
N LYS A 281 38.74 -24.49 12.77
CA LYS A 281 38.92 -24.42 14.25
C LYS A 281 39.81 -25.44 15.01
N SER A 282 40.83 -24.94 15.73
CA SER A 282 41.22 -25.40 17.09
C SER A 282 41.89 -24.25 17.88
N ILE A 283 41.28 -23.77 18.97
CA ILE A 283 41.48 -24.08 20.40
C ILE A 283 42.83 -23.61 20.98
N ALA A 284 42.72 -22.69 21.94
CA ALA A 284 43.76 -22.16 22.80
C ALA A 284 44.27 -23.19 23.81
N GLU A 285 45.55 -23.05 24.17
CA GLU A 285 46.12 -23.41 25.47
C GLU A 285 46.66 -22.14 26.14
#